data_AF-A0A3C0CYF7-F1
#
_entry.id   AF-A0A3C0CYF7-F1
#
_cell.length_a   1.000
_cell.length_b   1.000
_cell.length_c   1.000
_cell.angle_alpha   90.00
_cell.angle_beta   90.00
_cell.angle_gamma   90.00
#
_symmetry.space_group_name_H-M   'P 1'
#
loop_
_entity.id
_entity.type
_entity.pdbx_description
1 polymer ?
#
loop_
_entity_poly.entity_id
_entity_poly.type
_entity_poly.pdbx_seq_one_letter_code
_entity_poly.pdbx_strand_id
1 'polypeptide(L)'
;ATLWSIFGPGAKTVRYLGENRQKQIEIIWNNGCRGILNIGKIDSWLPSYALVVTNKAVHSITLDTSRVYRALLENVLPYLAGETEAPPIPMTELIEPEMAAVAMMKSKNLGGIPVEISELSESDYAYDGTSFGVEYRRLSGY
;
A
#
# COMPACT_ATOMS: atom_id res chain seq x y z
N ALA A 1 -2.79 1.02 0.61
CA ALA A 1 -4.22 1.10 1.01
C ALA A 1 -5.09 0.03 0.36
N THR A 2 -5.24 -0.03 -0.97
CA THR A 2 -6.31 -0.84 -1.61
C THR A 2 -6.29 -2.35 -1.31
N LEU A 3 -5.12 -3.00 -1.31
CA LEU A 3 -5.06 -4.46 -1.08
C LEU A 3 -5.34 -4.84 0.38
N TRP A 4 -4.88 -4.04 1.36
CA TRP A 4 -5.18 -4.24 2.78
C TRP A 4 -6.66 -4.04 3.09
N SER A 5 -7.34 -3.13 2.40
CA SER A 5 -8.80 -3.00 2.53
C SER A 5 -9.57 -4.23 1.99
N ILE A 6 -8.97 -5.04 1.13
CA ILE A 6 -9.59 -6.24 0.54
C ILE A 6 -9.24 -7.50 1.35
N PHE A 7 -7.95 -7.68 1.66
CA PHE A 7 -7.45 -8.90 2.30
C PHE A 7 -7.29 -8.78 3.82
N GLY A 8 -7.38 -7.58 4.38
CA GLY A 8 -7.05 -7.31 5.77
C GLY A 8 -5.54 -7.27 6.02
N PRO A 9 -5.13 -7.21 7.30
CA PRO A 9 -3.72 -7.28 7.68
C PRO A 9 -3.13 -8.68 7.48
N GLY A 10 -1.81 -8.80 7.62
CA GLY A 10 -1.09 -10.07 7.56
C GLY A 10 -0.36 -10.30 6.24
N ALA A 11 0.14 -9.23 5.62
CA ALA A 11 1.12 -9.33 4.55
C ALA A 11 2.37 -10.03 5.06
N LYS A 12 2.84 -11.03 4.31
CA LYS A 12 3.95 -11.89 4.71
C LYS A 12 5.19 -11.65 3.86
N THR A 13 5.03 -11.76 2.55
CA THR A 13 6.15 -11.74 1.60
C THR A 13 5.87 -10.71 0.51
N VAL A 14 6.90 -9.96 0.14
CA VAL A 14 6.82 -8.96 -0.93
C VAL A 14 7.90 -9.23 -1.96
N ARG A 15 7.55 -9.11 -3.24
CA ARG A 15 8.46 -9.29 -4.35
C ARG A 15 8.29 -8.19 -5.39
N TYR A 16 9.39 -7.56 -5.77
CA TYR A 16 9.43 -6.69 -6.93
C TYR A 16 9.46 -7.52 -8.21
N LEU A 17 8.46 -7.36 -9.07
CA LEU A 17 8.34 -8.14 -10.32
C LEU A 17 9.00 -7.44 -11.51
N GLY A 18 9.10 -6.11 -11.48
CA GLY A 18 9.65 -5.32 -12.56
C GLY A 18 8.97 -3.97 -12.72
N GLU A 19 9.40 -3.22 -13.73
CA GLU A 19 8.85 -1.91 -14.05
C GLU A 19 8.80 -1.74 -15.57
N ASN A 20 7.59 -1.59 -16.10
CA ASN A 20 7.32 -1.27 -17.51
C ASN A 20 6.28 -0.15 -17.52
N ARG A 21 6.74 1.11 -17.44
CA ARG A 21 5.96 2.34 -17.14
C ARG A 21 5.35 2.40 -15.74
N GLN A 22 4.89 1.26 -15.21
CA GLN A 22 4.46 1.09 -13.83
C GLN A 22 5.29 0.01 -13.16
N LYS A 23 5.58 0.21 -11.88
CA LYS A 23 6.17 -0.79 -10.99
C LYS A 23 5.13 -1.85 -10.69
N GLN A 24 5.52 -3.11 -10.78
CA GLN A 24 4.69 -4.26 -10.41
C GLN A 24 5.27 -4.91 -9.15
N ILE A 25 4.40 -5.11 -8.18
CA ILE A 25 4.75 -5.63 -6.86
C ILE A 25 3.82 -6.79 -6.56
N GLU A 26 4.38 -7.93 -6.22
CA GLU A 26 3.65 -9.07 -5.68
C GLU A 26 3.69 -9.02 -4.16
N ILE A 27 2.56 -9.28 -3.52
CA ILE A 27 2.43 -9.41 -2.08
C ILE A 27 1.66 -10.69 -1.78
N ILE A 28 2.15 -11.48 -0.83
CA ILE A 28 1.53 -12.71 -0.35
C ILE A 28 1.17 -12.53 1.12
N TRP A 29 -0.07 -12.85 1.48
CA TRP A 29 -0.58 -12.81 2.84
C TRP A 29 -0.40 -14.17 3.54
N ASN A 30 -0.42 -14.17 4.87
CA ASN A 30 -0.33 -15.38 5.71
C ASN A 30 -1.43 -16.42 5.40
N ASN A 31 -2.58 -15.98 4.92
CA ASN A 31 -3.70 -16.84 4.52
C ASN A 31 -3.55 -17.43 3.10
N GLY A 32 -2.44 -17.15 2.41
CA GLY A 32 -2.16 -17.62 1.05
C GLY A 32 -2.77 -16.75 -0.06
N CYS A 33 -3.49 -15.68 0.27
CA CYS A 33 -3.94 -14.71 -0.72
C CYS A 33 -2.75 -14.01 -1.37
N ARG A 34 -2.85 -13.78 -2.69
CA ARG A 34 -1.82 -13.13 -3.49
C ARG A 34 -2.41 -11.88 -4.14
N GLY A 35 -1.76 -10.75 -3.92
CA GLY A 35 -2.05 -9.49 -4.59
C GLY A 35 -0.94 -9.09 -5.55
N ILE A 36 -1.31 -8.49 -6.67
CA ILE A 36 -0.37 -7.79 -7.56
C ILE A 36 -0.79 -6.32 -7.59
N LEU A 37 0.16 -5.46 -7.27
CA LEU A 37 -0.02 -4.01 -7.22
C LEU A 37 0.78 -3.36 -8.33
N ASN A 38 0.08 -2.60 -9.18
CA ASN A 38 0.67 -1.80 -10.24
C ASN A 38 0.65 -0.32 -9.83
N ILE A 39 1.83 0.29 -9.69
CA ILE A 39 1.96 1.70 -9.29
C ILE A 39 2.91 2.40 -10.26
N GLY A 40 2.46 3.52 -10.83
CA GLY A 40 3.32 4.38 -11.62
C GLY A 40 2.53 5.49 -12.29
N LYS A 41 3.24 6.33 -13.04
CA LYS A 41 2.60 7.38 -13.83
C LYS A 41 1.71 6.77 -14.90
N ILE A 42 0.57 7.40 -15.12
CA ILE A 42 -0.39 7.08 -16.16
C ILE A 42 -0.53 8.29 -17.08
N ASP A 43 -0.58 8.06 -18.38
CA ASP A 43 -0.70 9.12 -19.39
C ASP A 43 -2.09 9.77 -19.42
N SER A 44 -3.06 9.15 -18.73
CA SER A 44 -4.45 9.61 -18.65
C SER A 44 -5.01 9.27 -17.28
N TRP A 45 -5.92 10.10 -16.77
CA TRP A 45 -6.55 9.86 -15.48
C TRP A 45 -7.39 8.58 -15.52
N LEU A 46 -7.10 7.65 -14.61
CA LEU A 46 -7.87 6.43 -14.40
C LEU A 46 -8.18 6.30 -12.90
N PRO A 47 -9.43 5.99 -12.52
CA PRO A 47 -9.74 5.67 -11.13
C PRO A 47 -9.01 4.39 -10.73
N SER A 48 -8.60 4.32 -9.46
CA SER A 48 -8.05 3.10 -8.89
C SER A 48 -9.07 1.97 -9.03
N TYR A 49 -8.63 0.83 -9.54
CA TYR A 49 -9.46 -0.37 -9.67
C TYR A 49 -8.74 -1.58 -9.09
N ALA A 50 -9.53 -2.58 -8.72
CA ALA A 50 -9.05 -3.89 -8.28
C ALA A 50 -9.84 -4.99 -8.99
N LEU A 51 -9.15 -6.04 -9.39
CA LEU A 51 -9.75 -7.28 -9.86
C LEU A 51 -9.49 -8.36 -8.82
N VAL A 52 -10.55 -8.89 -8.25
CA VAL A 52 -10.49 -9.96 -7.25
C VAL A 52 -10.98 -11.24 -7.90
N VAL A 53 -10.08 -12.21 -8.03
CA VAL A 53 -10.40 -13.54 -8.58
C VAL A 53 -10.52 -14.51 -7.42
N THR A 54 -11.67 -15.17 -7.33
CA THR A 54 -11.94 -16.24 -6.35
C THR A 54 -12.16 -17.56 -7.08
N ASN A 55 -12.38 -18.65 -6.33
CA ASN A 55 -12.75 -19.94 -6.92
C ASN A 55 -14.18 -19.98 -7.51
N LYS A 56 -15.01 -18.97 -7.25
CA LYS A 56 -16.42 -18.93 -7.68
C LYS A 56 -16.73 -17.81 -8.67
N ALA A 57 -16.02 -16.69 -8.57
CA ALA A 57 -16.34 -15.49 -9.33
C ALA A 57 -15.13 -14.57 -9.49
N VAL A 58 -15.23 -13.70 -10.49
CA VAL A 58 -14.36 -12.54 -10.68
C VAL A 58 -15.14 -11.29 -10.33
N HIS A 59 -14.58 -10.48 -9.44
CA HIS A 59 -15.16 -9.20 -9.03
C HIS A 59 -14.27 -8.06 -9.54
N SER A 60 -14.89 -7.06 -10.15
CA SER A 60 -14.23 -5.80 -10.49
C SER A 60 -14.72 -4.71 -9.55
N ILE A 61 -13.79 -4.06 -8.88
CA ILE A 61 -14.06 -2.96 -7.96
C ILE A 61 -13.42 -1.70 -8.56
N THR A 62 -14.23 -0.68 -8.77
CA THR A 62 -13.75 0.66 -9.16
C THR A 62 -14.01 1.60 -8.01
N LEU A 63 -12.97 2.35 -7.60
CA LEU A 63 -13.07 3.28 -6.49
C LEU A 63 -13.85 4.53 -6.91
N ASP A 64 -14.94 4.83 -6.20
CA ASP A 64 -15.63 6.11 -6.29
C ASP A 64 -14.88 7.16 -5.45
N THR A 65 -14.02 7.92 -6.12
CA THR A 65 -13.17 8.94 -5.48
C THR A 65 -13.95 10.06 -4.80
N SER A 66 -15.22 10.28 -5.19
CA SER A 66 -16.06 11.33 -4.60
C SER A 66 -16.47 11.03 -3.14
N ARG A 67 -16.43 9.76 -2.73
CA ARG A 67 -16.90 9.30 -1.41
C ARG A 67 -15.77 9.03 -0.41
N VAL A 68 -14.54 8.86 -0.89
CA VAL A 68 -13.40 8.40 -0.08
C VAL A 68 -13.09 9.35 1.08
N TYR A 69 -13.03 10.65 0.81
CA TYR A 69 -12.65 11.63 1.84
C TYR A 69 -13.69 11.74 2.95
N ARG A 70 -14.99 11.74 2.59
CA ARG A 70 -16.08 11.70 3.55
C ARG A 70 -16.00 10.44 4.42
N ALA A 71 -15.86 9.27 3.78
CA ALA A 71 -15.76 7.99 4.49
C ALA A 71 -14.57 7.96 5.45
N LEU A 72 -13.42 8.51 5.05
CA LEU A 72 -12.25 8.64 5.93
C LEU A 72 -12.58 9.47 7.18
N LEU A 73 -13.15 10.66 7.00
CA LEU A 73 -13.48 11.56 8.12
C LEU A 73 -14.51 10.92 9.06
N GLU A 74 -15.56 10.30 8.52
CA GLU A 74 -16.59 9.63 9.31
C GLU A 74 -16.02 8.50 10.21
N ASN A 75 -14.92 7.86 9.79
CA ASN A 75 -14.29 6.79 10.58
C ASN A 75 -13.22 7.31 11.56
N VAL A 76 -12.53 8.40 11.24
CA VAL A 76 -11.37 8.87 12.03
C VAL A 76 -11.76 9.95 13.04
N LEU A 77 -12.74 10.80 12.73
CA LEU A 77 -13.11 11.93 13.59
C LEU A 77 -13.60 11.52 14.99
N PRO A 78 -14.40 10.46 15.20
CA PRO A 78 -14.82 10.07 16.54
C PRO A 78 -13.65 9.75 17.48
N TYR A 79 -12.60 9.11 16.95
CA TYR A 79 -11.38 8.85 17.71
C TYR A 79 -10.61 10.15 17.99
N LEU A 80 -10.41 10.99 16.97
CA LEU A 80 -9.68 12.26 17.14
C LEU A 80 -10.40 13.27 18.05
N ALA A 81 -11.74 13.20 18.12
CA ALA A 81 -12.56 14.02 19.01
C ALA A 81 -12.64 13.46 20.44
N GLY A 82 -12.09 12.28 20.70
CA GLY A 82 -12.17 11.61 22.00
C GLY A 82 -13.53 10.97 22.31
N GLU A 83 -14.41 10.83 21.31
CA GLU A 83 -15.71 10.16 21.44
C GLU A 83 -15.56 8.64 21.51
N THR A 84 -14.44 8.12 20.99
CA THR A 84 -14.07 6.70 21.05
C THR A 84 -12.61 6.56 21.48
N GLU A 85 -12.31 5.59 22.34
CA GLU A 85 -10.94 5.36 22.83
C GLU A 85 -10.07 4.56 21.86
N ALA A 86 -10.69 3.71 21.03
CA ALA A 86 -9.97 2.87 20.08
C ALA A 86 -9.87 3.56 18.71
N PRO A 87 -8.68 3.61 18.08
CA PRO A 87 -8.57 4.08 16.71
C PRO A 87 -9.29 3.11 15.75
N PRO A 88 -9.78 3.58 14.59
CA PRO A 88 -10.46 2.74 13.61
C PRO A 88 -9.56 1.63 13.05
N ILE A 89 -8.24 1.85 13.03
CA ILE A 89 -7.23 0.87 12.64
C ILE A 89 -6.07 0.94 13.66
N PRO A 90 -5.64 -0.18 14.25
CA PRO A 90 -4.47 -0.22 15.12
C PRO A 90 -3.18 0.21 14.41
N MET A 91 -2.25 0.85 15.11
CA MET A 91 -0.98 1.31 14.51
C MET A 91 -0.17 0.17 13.88
N THR A 92 -0.23 -1.03 14.48
CA THR A 92 0.43 -2.24 13.95
C THR A 92 -0.09 -2.67 12.59
N GLU A 93 -1.37 -2.42 12.30
CA GLU A 93 -1.97 -2.69 10.99
C GLU A 93 -1.76 -1.50 10.04
N LEU A 94 -1.78 -0.28 10.56
CA LEU A 94 -1.61 0.94 9.79
C LEU A 94 -0.20 1.03 9.16
N ILE A 95 0.83 0.53 9.84
CA ILE A 95 2.22 0.58 9.37
C ILE A 95 2.57 -0.52 8.37
N GLU A 96 1.78 -1.59 8.30
CA GLU A 96 2.07 -2.76 7.47
C GLU A 96 2.24 -2.44 5.97
N PRO A 97 1.45 -1.53 5.35
CA PRO A 97 1.70 -1.08 3.98
C PRO A 97 3.06 -0.44 3.78
N GLU A 98 3.56 0.29 4.77
CA GLU A 98 4.88 0.94 4.72
C GLU A 98 6.00 -0.09 4.84
N MET A 99 5.84 -1.07 5.74
CA MET A 99 6.77 -2.21 5.83
C MET A 99 6.81 -3.01 4.52
N ALA A 100 5.67 -3.22 3.88
CA ALA A 100 5.62 -3.86 2.57
C ALA A 100 6.31 -3.01 1.48
N ALA A 101 6.22 -1.68 1.54
CA ALA A 101 6.96 -0.80 0.64
C ALA A 101 8.48 -0.90 0.85
N VAL A 102 8.95 -1.00 2.09
CA VAL A 102 10.36 -1.23 2.43
C VAL A 102 10.82 -2.61 1.90
N ALA A 103 10.05 -3.66 2.14
CA ALA A 103 10.33 -5.00 1.61
C ALA A 103 10.39 -5.03 0.08
N MET A 104 9.52 -4.27 -0.60
CA MET A 104 9.58 -4.09 -2.05
C MET A 104 10.89 -3.44 -2.49
N MET A 105 11.34 -2.39 -1.82
CA MET A 105 12.60 -1.72 -2.14
C MET A 105 13.81 -2.66 -1.94
N LYS A 106 13.83 -3.41 -0.83
CA LYS A 106 14.83 -4.45 -0.58
C LYS A 106 14.81 -5.53 -1.66
N SER A 107 13.62 -6.05 -1.99
CA SER A 107 13.44 -7.02 -3.07
C SER A 107 13.97 -6.50 -4.41
N LYS A 108 13.69 -5.24 -4.76
CA LYS A 108 14.21 -4.59 -5.96
C LYS A 108 15.74 -4.54 -5.98
N ASN A 109 16.38 -4.15 -4.87
CA ASN A 109 17.84 -4.10 -4.76
C ASN A 109 18.49 -5.48 -4.86
N LEU A 110 17.77 -6.52 -4.44
CA LEU A 110 18.18 -7.92 -4.55
C LEU A 110 17.81 -8.56 -5.92
N GLY A 111 17.42 -7.78 -6.91
CA GLY A 111 17.09 -8.29 -8.25
C GLY A 111 15.73 -8.98 -8.35
N GLY A 112 14.77 -8.62 -7.50
CA GLY A 112 13.41 -9.16 -7.50
C GLY A 112 13.27 -10.49 -6.75
N ILE A 113 14.14 -10.76 -5.78
CA ILE A 113 14.01 -11.90 -4.86
C ILE A 113 12.89 -11.61 -3.85
N PRO A 114 12.00 -12.58 -3.53
CA PRO A 114 11.01 -12.40 -2.47
C PRO A 114 11.64 -12.08 -1.12
N VAL A 115 11.06 -11.15 -0.38
CA VAL A 115 11.51 -10.73 0.96
C VAL A 115 10.36 -10.94 1.94
N GLU A 116 10.60 -11.63 3.05
CA GLU A 116 9.62 -11.69 4.15
C GLU A 116 9.66 -10.38 4.96
N ILE A 117 8.49 -9.87 5.32
CA ILE A 117 8.36 -8.61 6.07
C ILE A 117 8.99 -8.74 7.47
N SER A 118 8.97 -9.94 8.06
CA SER A 118 9.63 -10.23 9.34
C SER A 118 11.16 -10.20 9.29
N GLU A 119 11.76 -10.23 8.09
CA GLU A 119 13.22 -10.19 7.90
C GLU A 119 13.75 -8.77 7.63
N LEU A 120 12.90 -7.76 7.79
CA LEU A 120 13.31 -6.36 7.70
C LEU A 120 14.09 -5.96 8.95
N SER A 121 15.26 -5.36 8.75
CA SER A 121 16.07 -4.76 9.82
C SER A 121 15.95 -3.24 9.81
N GLU A 122 16.40 -2.60 10.90
CA GLU A 122 16.43 -1.13 11.01
C GLU A 122 17.19 -0.45 9.85
N SER A 123 18.23 -1.11 9.34
CA SER A 123 19.01 -0.63 8.19
C SER A 123 18.26 -0.63 6.87
N ASP A 124 17.17 -1.40 6.74
CA ASP A 124 16.37 -1.46 5.51
C ASP A 124 15.45 -0.22 5.39
N TYR A 125 15.15 0.46 6.50
CA TYR A 125 14.33 1.68 6.51
C TYR A 125 15.16 2.86 6.00
N ALA A 126 15.29 2.96 4.67
CA ALA A 126 15.95 4.07 4.01
C ALA A 126 14.93 5.16 3.66
N TYR A 127 14.45 5.90 4.66
CA TYR A 127 13.65 7.11 4.42
C TYR A 127 14.55 8.35 4.39
N ASP A 128 14.83 8.86 3.19
CA ASP A 128 15.50 10.15 3.02
C ASP A 128 14.46 11.29 3.00
N GLY A 129 14.17 11.82 4.19
CA GLY A 129 13.25 12.95 4.34
C GLY A 129 13.71 14.23 3.64
N THR A 130 15.01 14.40 3.39
CA THR A 130 15.56 15.57 2.71
C THR A 130 15.23 15.52 1.24
N SER A 131 15.52 14.39 0.59
CA SER A 131 15.21 14.15 -0.82
C SER A 131 13.70 14.18 -1.07
N PHE A 132 12.90 13.58 -0.18
CA PHE A 132 11.43 13.67 -0.25
C PHE A 132 10.94 15.12 -0.19
N GLY A 133 11.44 15.91 0.78
CA GLY A 133 11.01 17.30 0.95
C GLY A 133 11.37 18.20 -0.24
N VAL A 134 12.53 17.98 -0.89
CA VAL A 134 12.93 18.68 -2.11
C VAL A 134 11.99 18.35 -3.27
N GLU A 135 11.72 17.07 -3.49
CA GLU A 135 10.84 16.63 -4.57
C GLU A 135 9.38 17.09 -4.35
N TYR A 136 8.91 17.05 -3.10
CA TYR A 136 7.57 17.49 -2.73
C TYR A 136 7.35 18.98 -3.00
N ARG A 137 8.32 19.85 -2.66
CA ARG A 137 8.27 21.29 -2.98
C ARG A 137 8.23 21.53 -4.48
N ARG A 138 9.09 20.85 -5.23
CA ARG A 138 9.16 20.91 -6.70
C ARG A 138 7.83 20.57 -7.36
N LEU A 139 7.13 19.52 -6.88
CA LEU A 139 5.83 19.10 -7.41
C LEU A 139 4.67 20.01 -6.95
N SER A 140 4.79 20.62 -5.78
CA SER A 140 3.76 21.51 -5.20
C SER A 140 3.88 22.97 -5.68
N GLY A 141 4.88 23.29 -6.49
CA GLY A 141 5.08 24.64 -7.06
C GLY A 141 5.64 25.67 -6.07
N TYR A 142 6.31 25.23 -5.00
CA TYR A 142 7.03 26.08 -4.04
C TYR A 142 8.54 26.07 -4.30
#